data_AF-A0A3N7FZ66-F1
#
_entry.id   AF-A0A3N7FZ66-F1
#
_cell.length_a   1.000
_cell.length_b   1.000
_cell.length_c   1.000
_cell.angle_alpha   90.00
_cell.angle_beta   90.00
_cell.angle_gamma   90.00
#
_symmetry.space_group_name_H-M   'P 1'
#
loop_
_entity.id
_entity.type
_entity.pdbx_description
1 polymer ?
#
loop_
_entity_poly.entity_id
_entity_poly.type
_entity_poly.pdbx_seq_one_letter_code
_entity_poly.pdbx_strand_id
1 'polypeptide(L)'
;MIPGGCMVLTIYGRDENNDSSVKHSPTIWEFFGMMLNDMVLEGLIEESKLDSFNIPFYGALAEEVRDLIQAEGSFTIKRLESFHVSWDASIDDRYRDTMDKYTKGKFVAKRMRAIMESILARHFGDEIVDVLFQRFSIKIGEYMETVNGEYNNHVVSMAKA
;
A
#
# COMPACT_ATOMS: atom_id res chain seq x y z
N MET A 1 13.61 11.62 -22.98
CA MET A 1 14.59 10.54 -23.26
C MET A 1 15.03 10.63 -24.71
N ILE A 2 16.23 10.15 -25.05
CA ILE A 2 16.68 10.06 -26.45
C ILE A 2 15.80 9.05 -27.22
N PRO A 3 15.61 9.23 -28.55
CA PRO A 3 14.90 8.24 -29.38
C PRO A 3 15.49 6.83 -29.19
N GLY A 4 14.63 5.84 -29.01
CA GLY A 4 15.03 4.45 -28.72
C GLY A 4 15.47 4.17 -27.28
N GLY A 5 15.56 5.18 -26.41
CA GLY A 5 15.88 4.99 -25.00
C GLY A 5 14.77 4.22 -24.26
N CYS A 6 15.15 3.33 -23.35
CA CYS A 6 14.22 2.46 -22.61
C CYS A 6 13.98 2.92 -21.17
N MET A 7 12.74 2.73 -20.69
CA MET A 7 12.32 2.98 -19.32
C MET A 7 11.64 1.71 -18.77
N VAL A 8 11.90 1.41 -17.49
CA VAL A 8 11.18 0.40 -16.73
C VAL A 8 10.62 1.07 -15.49
N LEU A 9 9.30 1.01 -15.31
CA LEU A 9 8.62 1.53 -14.12
C LEU A 9 7.93 0.38 -13.41
N THR A 10 8.09 0.33 -12.08
CA THR A 10 7.27 -0.49 -11.19
C THR A 10 6.38 0.44 -10.39
N ILE A 11 5.07 0.28 -10.52
CA ILE A 11 4.06 1.15 -9.94
C ILE A 11 3.16 0.30 -9.06
N TYR A 12 2.73 0.82 -7.92
CA TYR A 12 1.74 0.15 -7.10
C TYR A 12 0.40 0.08 -7.84
N GLY A 13 -0.20 -1.09 -7.86
CA GLY A 13 -1.43 -1.39 -8.57
C GLY A 13 -2.57 -1.83 -7.66
N ARG A 14 -3.73 -2.02 -8.26
CA ARG A 14 -4.83 -2.81 -7.70
C ARG A 14 -5.31 -3.80 -8.76
N ASP A 15 -5.86 -4.91 -8.31
CA ASP A 15 -6.50 -5.85 -9.24
C ASP A 15 -7.82 -5.27 -9.75
N GLU A 16 -8.21 -5.65 -10.97
CA GLU A 16 -9.58 -5.43 -11.43
C GLU A 16 -10.51 -6.11 -10.45
N ASN A 17 -11.55 -5.37 -10.01
CA ASN A 17 -12.51 -5.75 -8.96
C ASN A 17 -12.57 -7.26 -8.78
N ASN A 18 -11.92 -7.74 -7.71
CA ASN A 18 -12.01 -9.14 -7.34
C ASN A 18 -13.51 -9.45 -7.27
N ASP A 19 -13.91 -10.43 -8.08
CA ASP A 19 -15.29 -10.83 -8.25
C ASP A 19 -15.98 -10.87 -6.88
N SER A 20 -17.19 -10.30 -6.83
CA SER A 20 -18.06 -10.11 -5.65
C SER A 20 -18.34 -11.37 -4.80
N SER A 21 -17.73 -12.50 -5.15
CA SER A 21 -17.75 -13.78 -4.46
C SER A 21 -16.59 -13.98 -3.45
N VAL A 22 -15.48 -13.23 -3.56
CA VAL A 22 -14.38 -13.23 -2.58
C VAL A 22 -14.52 -12.00 -1.70
N LYS A 23 -14.77 -12.20 -0.40
CA LYS A 23 -14.85 -11.14 0.62
C LYS A 23 -13.78 -10.07 0.36
N HIS A 24 -14.20 -8.80 0.27
CA HIS A 24 -13.32 -7.63 0.17
C HIS A 24 -12.23 -7.72 1.25
N SER A 25 -11.04 -8.14 0.87
CA SER A 25 -9.88 -8.20 1.75
C SER A 25 -9.31 -6.79 1.86
N PRO A 26 -9.25 -6.20 3.06
CA PRO A 26 -8.77 -4.84 3.21
C PRO A 26 -7.33 -4.72 2.73
N THR A 27 -7.08 -3.75 1.87
CA THR A 27 -5.74 -3.27 1.51
C THR A 27 -5.02 -2.77 2.76
N ILE A 28 -3.69 -2.73 2.71
CA ILE A 28 -2.90 -2.20 3.84
C ILE A 28 -3.27 -0.75 4.19
N TRP A 29 -3.78 0.01 3.20
CA TRP A 29 -4.16 1.41 3.34
C TRP A 29 -5.47 1.56 4.10
N GLU A 30 -6.43 0.65 3.90
CA GLU A 30 -7.70 0.64 4.64
C GLU A 30 -7.49 0.40 6.13
N PHE A 31 -6.42 -0.31 6.54
CA PHE A 31 -6.07 -0.43 7.96
C PHE A 31 -5.73 0.91 8.60
N PHE A 32 -5.15 1.88 7.87
CA PHE A 32 -4.98 3.24 8.41
C PHE A 32 -6.33 3.90 8.67
N GLY A 33 -7.26 3.79 7.73
CA GLY A 33 -8.61 4.32 7.89
C GLY A 33 -9.34 3.71 9.10
N MET A 34 -9.23 2.40 9.29
CA MET A 34 -9.80 1.72 10.46
C MET A 34 -9.20 2.22 11.77
N MET A 35 -7.87 2.30 11.87
CA MET A 35 -7.21 2.75 13.11
C MET A 35 -7.50 4.22 13.41
N LEU A 36 -7.51 5.09 12.39
CA LEU A 36 -7.88 6.50 12.56
C LEU A 36 -9.33 6.63 13.02
N ASN A 37 -10.26 5.86 12.43
CA ASN A 37 -11.65 5.86 12.83
C ASN A 37 -11.83 5.40 14.30
N ASP A 38 -11.14 4.33 14.72
CA ASP A 38 -11.14 3.90 16.12
C ASP A 38 -10.64 5.02 17.05
N MET A 39 -9.62 5.77 16.63
CA MET A 39 -9.10 6.92 17.39
C MET A 39 -10.08 8.10 17.44
N VAL A 40 -10.94 8.31 16.43
CA VAL A 40 -12.07 9.27 16.51
C VAL A 40 -13.07 8.82 17.57
N LEU A 41 -13.48 7.55 17.53
CA LEU A 41 -14.47 7.00 18.45
C LEU A 41 -14.02 7.07 19.92
N GLU A 42 -12.71 6.98 20.16
CA GLU A 42 -12.10 7.15 21.48
C GLU A 42 -11.85 8.61 21.88
N GLY A 43 -12.10 9.57 20.99
CA GLY A 43 -11.86 11.00 21.22
C GLY A 43 -10.39 11.41 21.19
N LEU A 44 -9.51 10.58 20.63
CA LEU A 44 -8.07 10.89 20.47
C LEU A 44 -7.81 11.83 19.29
N ILE A 45 -8.64 11.76 18.25
CA ILE A 45 -8.61 12.69 17.12
C ILE A 45 -10.00 13.27 16.86
N GLU A 46 -10.04 14.50 16.39
CA GLU A 46 -11.29 15.14 15.96
C GLU A 46 -11.79 14.51 14.65
N GLU A 47 -13.09 14.20 14.57
CA GLU A 47 -13.72 13.64 13.36
C GLU A 47 -13.45 14.51 12.12
N SER A 48 -13.53 15.85 12.26
CA SER A 48 -13.24 16.78 11.16
C SER A 48 -11.81 16.70 10.61
N LYS A 49 -10.83 16.28 11.45
CA LYS A 49 -9.46 16.02 10.98
C LYS A 49 -9.40 14.73 10.18
N LEU A 50 -10.16 13.69 10.55
CA LEU A 50 -10.26 12.48 9.74
C LEU A 50 -10.94 12.79 8.40
N ASP A 51 -12.07 13.49 8.40
CA ASP A 51 -12.84 13.82 7.20
C ASP A 51 -12.05 14.64 6.17
N SER A 52 -11.15 15.51 6.65
CA SER A 52 -10.28 16.33 5.79
C SER A 52 -9.01 15.63 5.35
N PHE A 53 -8.69 14.46 5.92
CA PHE A 53 -7.47 13.73 5.61
C PHE A 53 -7.67 12.78 4.42
N ASN A 54 -6.83 12.93 3.40
CA ASN A 54 -6.74 11.97 2.30
C ASN A 54 -5.29 11.52 2.13
N ILE A 55 -5.07 10.23 1.92
CA ILE A 55 -3.75 9.70 1.59
C ILE A 55 -3.46 10.07 0.12
N PRO A 56 -2.34 10.75 -0.18
CA PRO A 56 -1.99 11.17 -1.54
C PRO A 56 -1.43 9.99 -2.34
N PHE A 57 -2.26 8.97 -2.52
CA PHE A 57 -1.87 7.69 -3.07
C PHE A 57 -3.00 7.13 -3.94
N TYR A 58 -2.62 6.52 -5.06
CA TYR A 58 -3.55 5.89 -5.97
C TYR A 58 -2.97 4.57 -6.47
N GLY A 59 -3.71 3.47 -6.27
CA GLY A 59 -3.41 2.19 -6.89
C GLY A 59 -4.12 2.10 -8.24
N ALA A 60 -3.37 2.25 -9.32
CA ALA A 60 -3.93 2.17 -10.68
C ALA A 60 -4.23 0.73 -11.09
N LEU A 61 -5.18 0.55 -12.01
CA LEU A 61 -5.34 -0.69 -12.76
C LEU A 61 -4.26 -0.79 -13.84
N ALA A 62 -3.90 -2.01 -14.24
CA ALA A 62 -2.98 -2.23 -15.35
C ALA A 62 -3.48 -1.55 -16.64
N GLU A 63 -4.78 -1.63 -16.90
CA GLU A 63 -5.39 -0.99 -18.08
C GLU A 63 -5.39 0.54 -17.98
N GLU A 64 -5.61 1.13 -16.79
CA GLU A 64 -5.46 2.58 -16.59
C GLU A 64 -4.02 3.05 -16.91
N VAL A 65 -3.01 2.26 -16.53
CA VAL A 65 -1.60 2.54 -16.87
C VAL A 65 -1.37 2.43 -18.37
N ARG A 66 -1.90 1.39 -19.03
CA ARG A 66 -1.77 1.19 -20.47
C ARG A 66 -2.39 2.35 -21.25
N ASP A 67 -3.64 2.68 -20.93
CA ASP A 67 -4.43 3.69 -21.61
C ASP A 67 -3.77 5.07 -21.48
N LEU A 68 -3.25 5.40 -20.29
CA LEU A 68 -2.56 6.67 -20.07
C LEU A 68 -1.29 6.80 -20.92
N ILE A 69 -0.47 5.75 -20.99
CA ILE A 69 0.77 5.75 -21.79
C ILE A 69 0.44 5.87 -23.29
N GLN A 70 -0.59 5.16 -23.75
CA GLN A 70 -1.02 5.24 -25.15
C GLN A 70 -1.62 6.60 -25.51
N ALA A 71 -2.42 7.18 -24.61
CA ALA A 71 -3.01 8.50 -24.79
C ALA A 71 -1.96 9.61 -24.82
N GLU A 72 -0.90 9.50 -24.02
CA GLU A 72 0.21 10.46 -24.05
C GLU A 72 1.07 10.31 -25.32
N GLY A 73 1.32 9.08 -25.77
CA GLY A 73 1.84 8.80 -27.12
C GLY A 73 3.35 8.98 -27.32
N SER A 74 4.13 9.39 -26.32
CA SER A 74 5.59 9.50 -26.44
C SER A 74 6.31 8.16 -26.43
N PHE A 75 5.69 7.12 -25.89
CA PHE A 75 6.33 5.85 -25.59
C PHE A 75 5.59 4.68 -26.23
N THR A 76 6.37 3.72 -26.72
CA THR A 76 5.85 2.41 -27.13
C THR A 76 6.02 1.43 -25.97
N ILE A 77 4.90 0.90 -25.47
CA ILE A 77 4.90 -0.18 -24.47
C ILE A 77 5.51 -1.43 -25.10
N LYS A 78 6.49 -2.03 -24.41
CA LYS A 78 7.12 -3.29 -24.79
C LYS A 78 6.56 -4.47 -24.00
N ARG A 79 6.33 -4.28 -22.70
CA ARG A 79 5.77 -5.27 -21.79
C ARG A 79 5.07 -4.56 -20.64
N LEU A 80 3.92 -5.07 -20.23
CA LEU A 80 3.19 -4.63 -19.04
C LEU A 80 2.70 -5.87 -18.32
N GLU A 81 3.08 -6.04 -17.06
CA GLU A 81 2.73 -7.20 -16.24
C GLU A 81 2.38 -6.80 -14.81
N SER A 82 1.49 -7.58 -14.20
CA SER A 82 1.13 -7.44 -12.79
C SER A 82 1.75 -8.57 -11.98
N PHE A 83 2.16 -8.28 -10.75
CA PHE A 83 2.66 -9.28 -9.82
C PHE A 83 2.36 -8.89 -8.38
N HIS A 84 2.21 -9.91 -7.54
CA HIS A 84 1.88 -9.77 -6.13
C HIS A 84 3.13 -9.94 -5.27
N VAL A 85 3.23 -9.15 -4.20
CA VAL A 85 4.33 -9.19 -3.23
C VAL A 85 3.73 -9.24 -1.83
N SER A 86 4.05 -10.28 -1.06
CA SER A 86 3.59 -10.37 0.34
C SER A 86 4.01 -9.13 1.14
N TRP A 87 3.15 -8.68 2.07
CA TRP A 87 3.49 -7.60 2.98
C TRP A 87 4.74 -7.91 3.79
N ASP A 88 4.98 -9.17 4.13
CA ASP A 88 6.17 -9.59 4.88
C ASP A 88 7.34 -10.07 4.00
N ALA A 89 7.29 -9.81 2.68
CA ALA A 89 8.32 -10.28 1.73
C ALA A 89 9.74 -9.78 2.02
N SER A 90 9.90 -8.68 2.78
CA SER A 90 11.22 -8.19 3.20
C SER A 90 11.77 -8.86 4.47
N ILE A 91 11.02 -9.78 5.09
CA ILE A 91 11.52 -10.68 6.13
C ILE A 91 12.27 -11.83 5.44
N ASP A 92 13.50 -12.10 5.87
CA ASP A 92 14.29 -13.25 5.41
C ASP A 92 13.51 -14.55 5.65
N ASP A 93 13.35 -15.34 4.57
CA ASP A 93 12.55 -16.57 4.54
C ASP A 93 12.95 -17.55 5.66
N ARG A 94 14.22 -17.56 6.07
CA ARG A 94 14.72 -18.44 7.14
C ARG A 94 14.09 -18.16 8.51
N TYR A 95 13.62 -16.94 8.71
CA TYR A 95 13.03 -16.49 9.98
C TYR A 95 11.54 -16.23 9.87
N ARG A 96 11.00 -16.10 8.66
CA ARG A 96 9.60 -15.74 8.41
C ARG A 96 8.65 -16.73 9.07
N ASP A 97 8.87 -18.04 8.94
CA ASP A 97 7.93 -19.03 9.47
C ASP A 97 8.03 -19.21 11.00
N THR A 98 9.19 -18.88 11.57
CA THR A 98 9.43 -19.00 13.02
C THR A 98 9.03 -17.77 13.83
N MET A 99 8.75 -16.66 13.15
CA MET A 99 8.45 -15.39 13.78
C MET A 99 6.98 -15.32 14.20
N ASP A 100 6.74 -14.90 15.45
CA ASP A 100 5.38 -14.69 15.93
C ASP A 100 4.68 -13.55 15.17
N LYS A 101 3.35 -13.61 15.14
CA LYS A 101 2.51 -12.65 14.41
C LYS A 101 2.74 -11.19 14.78
N TYR A 102 3.04 -10.88 16.03
CA TYR A 102 3.23 -9.51 16.48
C TYR A 102 4.59 -8.99 16.04
N THR A 103 5.61 -9.84 15.99
CA THR A 103 6.91 -9.46 15.43
C THR A 103 6.81 -9.23 13.92
N LYS A 104 6.06 -10.07 13.18
CA LYS A 104 5.76 -9.82 11.75
C LYS A 104 4.99 -8.51 11.56
N GLY A 105 3.93 -8.30 12.34
CA GLY A 105 3.12 -7.09 12.32
C GLY A 105 3.94 -5.82 12.60
N LYS A 106 4.84 -5.86 13.58
CA LYS A 106 5.79 -4.77 13.87
C LYS A 106 6.73 -4.49 12.70
N PHE A 107 7.20 -5.52 12.01
CA PHE A 107 8.08 -5.35 10.86
C PHE A 107 7.37 -4.64 9.70
N VAL A 108 6.15 -5.09 9.36
CA VAL A 108 5.31 -4.44 8.34
C VAL A 108 4.96 -3.00 8.75
N ALA A 109 4.57 -2.79 10.02
CA ALA A 109 4.25 -1.49 10.56
C ALA A 109 5.43 -0.50 10.48
N LYS A 110 6.65 -0.95 10.77
CA LYS A 110 7.85 -0.11 10.63
C LYS A 110 8.07 0.35 9.20
N ARG A 111 7.86 -0.52 8.20
CA ARG A 111 7.95 -0.13 6.79
C ARG A 111 6.88 0.89 6.43
N MET A 112 5.63 0.66 6.83
CA MET A 112 4.55 1.60 6.56
C MET A 112 4.74 2.93 7.30
N ARG A 113 5.35 2.90 8.48
CA ARG A 113 5.73 4.10 9.24
C ARG A 113 6.73 4.95 8.48
N ALA A 114 7.77 4.35 7.91
CA ALA A 114 8.73 5.09 7.08
C ALA A 114 8.08 5.81 5.89
N ILE A 115 6.94 5.29 5.37
CA ILE A 115 6.20 5.90 4.27
C ILE A 115 5.26 7.01 4.77
N MET A 116 4.52 6.76 5.84
CA MET A 116 3.34 7.57 6.22
C MET A 116 3.56 8.51 7.40
N GLU A 117 4.59 8.31 8.22
CA GLU A 117 4.81 9.08 9.46
C GLU A 117 4.79 10.59 9.23
N SER A 118 5.55 11.09 8.25
CA SER A 118 5.62 12.53 7.98
C SER A 118 4.29 13.15 7.56
N ILE A 119 3.43 12.39 6.87
CA ILE A 119 2.12 12.84 6.41
C ILE A 119 1.13 12.84 7.58
N LEU A 120 1.16 11.77 8.38
CA LEU A 120 0.29 11.62 9.55
C LEU A 120 0.64 12.62 10.65
N ALA A 121 1.93 12.77 10.98
CA ALA A 121 2.40 13.73 11.99
C ALA A 121 1.99 15.16 11.64
N ARG A 122 2.13 15.54 10.37
CA ARG A 122 1.77 16.89 9.92
C ARG A 122 0.28 17.19 10.00
N HIS A 123 -0.59 16.19 9.91
CA HIS A 123 -2.04 16.39 9.93
C HIS A 123 -2.66 16.15 11.32
N PHE A 124 -2.21 15.11 12.02
CA PHE A 124 -2.80 14.66 13.27
C PHE A 124 -1.96 15.00 14.52
N GLY A 125 -0.67 15.29 14.37
CA GLY A 125 0.27 15.49 15.49
C GLY A 125 1.17 14.28 15.75
N ASP A 126 2.38 14.52 16.28
CA ASP A 126 3.39 13.48 16.54
C ASP A 126 2.90 12.47 17.58
N GLU A 127 2.13 12.92 18.58
CA GLU A 127 1.57 12.10 19.65
C GLU A 127 0.61 11.01 19.14
N ILE A 128 -0.08 11.28 18.03
CA ILE A 128 -1.03 10.35 17.42
C ILE A 128 -0.30 9.23 16.68
N VAL A 129 0.85 9.54 16.07
CA VAL A 129 1.59 8.64 15.19
C VAL A 129 2.06 7.39 15.94
N ASP A 130 2.61 7.56 17.14
CA ASP A 130 3.10 6.42 17.94
C ASP A 130 1.98 5.45 18.32
N VAL A 131 0.88 6.00 18.80
CA VAL A 131 -0.31 5.23 19.18
C VAL A 131 -0.90 4.51 17.97
N LEU A 132 -1.01 5.20 16.84
CA LEU A 132 -1.51 4.63 15.59
C LEU A 132 -0.65 3.45 15.14
N PHE A 133 0.68 3.61 15.08
CA PHE A 133 1.56 2.54 14.58
C PHE A 133 1.66 1.35 15.53
N GLN A 134 1.50 1.57 16.84
CA GLN A 134 1.37 0.49 17.80
C GLN A 134 0.12 -0.35 17.49
N ARG A 135 -1.04 0.28 17.35
CA ARG A 135 -2.32 -0.40 17.03
C ARG A 135 -2.26 -1.09 15.67
N PHE A 136 -1.74 -0.39 14.67
CA PHE A 136 -1.53 -0.90 13.31
C PHE A 136 -0.67 -2.18 13.32
N SER A 137 0.42 -2.20 14.09
CA SER A 137 1.29 -3.38 14.17
C SER A 137 0.59 -4.62 14.71
N ILE A 138 -0.29 -4.45 15.70
CA ILE A 138 -1.07 -5.55 16.29
C ILE A 138 -2.09 -6.04 15.27
N LYS A 139 -2.87 -5.11 14.70
CA LYS A 139 -3.95 -5.43 13.76
C LYS A 139 -3.45 -6.13 12.49
N ILE A 140 -2.33 -5.67 11.94
CA ILE A 140 -1.69 -6.30 10.78
C ILE A 140 -1.17 -7.70 11.13
N GLY A 141 -0.55 -7.86 12.31
CA GLY A 141 -0.09 -9.17 12.78
C GLY A 141 -1.25 -10.18 12.88
N GLU A 142 -2.37 -9.78 13.48
CA GLU A 142 -3.58 -10.61 13.57
C GLU A 142 -4.18 -10.92 12.20
N TYR A 143 -4.26 -9.93 11.30
CA TYR A 143 -4.82 -10.13 9.96
C TYR A 143 -4.00 -11.16 9.15
N MET A 144 -2.68 -11.05 9.20
CA MET A 144 -1.76 -11.94 8.47
C MET A 144 -1.78 -13.39 8.97
N GLU A 145 -2.38 -13.71 10.11
CA GLU A 145 -2.62 -15.12 10.50
C GLU A 145 -3.76 -15.76 9.70
N THR A 146 -4.68 -14.94 9.18
CA THR A 146 -5.92 -15.42 8.55
C THR A 146 -5.92 -15.24 7.04
N VAL A 147 -5.18 -14.27 6.53
CA VAL A 147 -5.12 -13.91 5.11
C VAL A 147 -3.68 -13.55 4.74
N ASN A 148 -3.21 -14.01 3.58
CA ASN A 148 -1.95 -13.53 3.02
C ASN A 148 -2.15 -12.09 2.52
N GLY A 149 -1.59 -11.13 3.24
CA GLY A 149 -1.59 -9.72 2.82
C GLY A 149 -0.60 -9.51 1.69
N GLU A 150 -1.07 -8.99 0.56
CA GLU A 150 -0.24 -8.78 -0.63
C GLU A 150 -0.35 -7.35 -1.17
N TYR A 151 0.72 -6.90 -1.80
CA TYR A 151 0.78 -5.71 -2.63
C TYR A 151 0.68 -6.12 -4.08
N ASN A 152 -0.20 -5.47 -4.82
CA ASN A 152 -0.20 -5.59 -6.27
C ASN A 152 0.70 -4.51 -6.87
N ASN A 153 1.50 -4.89 -7.85
CA ASN A 153 2.39 -3.99 -8.57
C ASN A 153 2.29 -4.26 -10.06
N HIS A 154 2.38 -3.19 -10.85
CA HIS A 154 2.51 -3.26 -12.30
C HIS A 154 3.93 -2.88 -12.70
N VAL A 155 4.60 -3.75 -13.46
CA VAL A 155 5.85 -3.43 -14.14
C VAL A 155 5.59 -3.17 -15.60
N VAL A 156 6.00 -1.99 -16.08
CA VAL A 156 5.94 -1.62 -17.49
C VAL A 156 7.34 -1.33 -18.01
N SER A 157 7.68 -1.95 -19.14
CA SER A 157 8.84 -1.56 -19.93
C SER A 157 8.37 -0.88 -21.21
N MET A 158 9.00 0.24 -21.54
CA MET A 158 8.62 1.07 -22.68
C MET A 158 9.85 1.74 -23.29
N ALA A 159 9.76 2.09 -24.58
CA ALA A 159 10.82 2.79 -25.30
C ALA A 159 10.31 4.12 -25.84
N LYS A 160 11.15 5.17 -25.79
CA LYS A 160 10.84 6.46 -26.43
C LYS A 160 10.72 6.24 -27.93
N ALA A 161 9.55 6.58 -28.47
CA ALA A 161 9.27 6.53 -29.90
C ALA A 161 10.24 7.41 -30.70
#